data_AF-A0A132A9S8-F1
#
_entry.id   AF-A0A132A9S8-F1
#
_cell.length_a   1.000
_cell.length_b   1.000
_cell.length_c   1.000
_cell.angle_alpha   90.00
_cell.angle_beta   90.00
_cell.angle_gamma   90.00
#
_symmetry.space_group_name_H-M   'P 1'
#
loop_
_entity.id
_entity.type
_entity.pdbx_description
1 polymer ?
#
loop_
_entity_poly.entity_id
_entity_poly.type
_entity_poly.pdbx_seq_one_letter_code
_entity_poly.pdbx_strand_id
1 'polypeptide(L)'
;MSNKREQMQPNFIVHDSDGVHYWSGEKLIKTIIVHENNHDPDQLITSDDGNFFAIVYSSHIDVYTDSLQLKTRFDGENIKTVKFSPNSTYLFVHHSSTSNDPKNKFKIYELSTENLIH
;
A
#
# COMPACT_ATOMS: atom_id res chain seq x y z
N MET A 1 35.20 19.85 -17.22
CA MET A 1 34.10 19.01 -17.73
C MET A 1 33.08 18.89 -16.62
N SER A 2 31.91 19.50 -16.75
CA SER A 2 30.88 19.51 -15.72
C SER A 2 30.07 18.21 -15.81
N ASN A 3 30.13 17.36 -14.79
CA ASN A 3 29.17 16.28 -14.60
C ASN A 3 27.79 16.90 -14.44
N LYS A 4 26.98 16.90 -15.50
CA LYS A 4 25.54 17.11 -15.37
C LYS A 4 25.03 15.96 -14.51
N ARG A 5 24.77 16.22 -13.23
CA ARG A 5 23.89 15.35 -12.45
C ARG A 5 22.57 15.35 -13.21
N GLU A 6 22.19 14.22 -13.80
CA GLU A 6 20.82 14.04 -14.24
C GLU A 6 19.95 14.30 -13.00
N GLN A 7 19.15 15.35 -13.07
CA GLN A 7 18.18 15.67 -12.04
C GLN A 7 17.15 14.55 -12.10
N MET A 8 17.23 13.57 -11.19
CA MET A 8 16.19 12.56 -11.07
C MET A 8 14.87 13.29 -10.85
N GLN A 9 13.91 13.05 -11.75
CA GLN A 9 12.57 13.57 -11.55
C GLN A 9 11.93 12.80 -10.38
N PRO A 10 11.25 13.50 -9.45
CA PRO A 10 10.58 12.83 -8.36
C PRO A 10 9.48 11.94 -8.92
N ASN A 11 9.42 10.70 -8.42
CA ASN A 11 8.27 9.82 -8.63
C ASN A 11 7.31 10.00 -7.46
N PHE A 12 6.03 10.12 -7.75
CA PHE A 12 5.00 10.25 -6.71
C PHE A 12 3.74 9.51 -7.10
N ILE A 13 3.01 9.08 -6.08
CA ILE A 13 1.74 8.37 -6.21
C ILE A 13 0.66 9.28 -5.65
N VAL A 14 -0.41 9.45 -6.41
CA VAL A 14 -1.60 10.22 -6.02
C VAL A 14 -2.80 9.31 -6.19
N HIS A 15 -3.83 9.48 -5.37
CA HIS A 15 -5.12 8.81 -5.60
C HIS A 15 -6.25 9.83 -5.64
N ASP A 16 -7.25 9.53 -6.46
CA ASP A 16 -8.52 10.27 -6.55
C ASP A 16 -9.69 9.30 -6.83
N SER A 17 -10.81 9.81 -7.33
CA SER A 17 -12.00 9.03 -7.66
C SER A 17 -11.90 8.18 -8.91
N ASP A 18 -10.82 8.29 -9.70
CA ASP A 18 -10.57 7.50 -10.91
C ASP A 18 -9.49 6.43 -10.68
N GLY A 19 -8.70 6.59 -9.63
CA GLY A 19 -7.92 5.52 -9.03
C GLY A 19 -6.57 5.97 -8.48
N VAL A 20 -5.57 5.11 -8.60
CA VAL A 20 -4.20 5.39 -8.16
C VAL A 20 -3.32 5.72 -9.35
N HIS A 21 -2.71 6.89 -9.35
CA HIS A 21 -1.90 7.43 -10.44
C HIS A 21 -0.43 7.48 -10.04
N TYR A 22 0.42 6.86 -10.85
CA TYR A 22 1.86 6.95 -10.72
C TYR A 22 2.43 7.98 -11.71
N TRP A 23 3.16 8.94 -11.18
CA TRP A 23 3.76 10.04 -11.94
C TRP A 23 5.28 9.99 -11.84
N SER A 24 5.96 10.38 -12.93
CA SER A 24 7.38 10.70 -12.95
C SER A 24 7.53 12.14 -13.45
N GLY A 25 7.84 13.06 -12.52
CA GLY A 25 7.72 14.48 -12.78
C GLY A 25 6.31 14.86 -13.22
N GLU A 26 6.17 15.41 -14.43
CA GLU A 26 4.89 15.84 -15.01
C GLU A 26 4.25 14.76 -15.90
N LYS A 27 4.84 13.57 -15.99
CA LYS A 27 4.37 12.50 -16.85
C LYS A 27 3.59 11.45 -16.05
N LEU A 28 2.32 11.27 -16.38
CA LEU A 28 1.54 10.11 -15.94
C LEU A 28 2.11 8.85 -16.58
N ILE A 29 2.56 7.91 -15.76
CA ILE A 29 3.14 6.63 -16.22
C ILE A 29 2.07 5.56 -16.28
N LYS A 30 1.22 5.47 -15.24
CA LYS A 30 0.22 4.42 -15.10
C LYS A 30 -0.91 4.87 -14.18
N THR A 31 -2.12 4.42 -14.50
CA THR A 31 -3.27 4.44 -13.59
C THR A 31 -3.60 2.99 -13.22
N ILE A 32 -3.78 2.74 -11.92
CA ILE A 32 -4.34 1.51 -11.38
C ILE A 32 -5.78 1.83 -11.02
N ILE A 33 -6.72 1.23 -11.75
CA ILE A 33 -8.15 1.35 -11.44
C ILE A 33 -8.40 0.48 -10.21
N VAL A 34 -8.94 1.10 -9.17
CA VAL A 34 -9.02 0.52 -7.81
C VAL A 34 -10.45 0.42 -7.30
N HIS A 35 -11.44 0.67 -8.16
CA HIS A 35 -12.84 0.50 -7.79
C HIS A 35 -13.21 -0.97 -7.83
N GLU A 36 -13.26 -1.60 -6.66
CA GLU A 36 -13.84 -2.94 -6.52
C GLU A 36 -15.27 -2.83 -6.00
N ASN A 37 -16.24 -3.33 -6.75
CA ASN A 37 -17.65 -3.39 -6.36
C ASN A 37 -18.24 -2.04 -5.89
N ASN A 38 -17.86 -0.92 -6.53
CA ASN A 38 -18.24 0.45 -6.14
C ASN A 38 -17.71 0.91 -4.78
N HIS A 39 -16.66 0.28 -4.26
CA HIS A 39 -15.96 0.77 -3.07
C HIS A 39 -14.63 1.41 -3.47
N ASP A 40 -14.46 2.65 -3.03
CA ASP A 40 -13.21 3.39 -3.14
C ASP A 40 -12.22 2.91 -2.07
N PRO A 41 -10.91 3.00 -2.32
CA PRO A 41 -9.93 2.74 -1.29
C PRO A 41 -10.03 3.78 -0.16
N ASP A 42 -9.93 3.29 1.07
CA ASP A 42 -9.95 4.13 2.28
C ASP A 42 -8.61 4.86 2.48
N GLN A 43 -7.49 4.20 2.13
CA GLN A 43 -6.15 4.73 2.33
C GLN A 43 -5.18 4.26 1.24
N LEU A 44 -4.19 5.10 0.96
CA LEU A 44 -2.98 4.76 0.21
C LEU A 44 -1.77 4.97 1.12
N ILE A 45 -0.92 3.96 1.27
CA ILE A 45 0.29 4.04 2.09
C ILE A 45 1.52 3.60 1.30
N THR A 46 2.64 4.30 1.47
CA THR A 46 3.93 3.92 0.86
C THR A 46 4.85 3.34 1.92
N SER A 47 5.69 2.39 1.54
CA SER A 47 6.76 1.91 2.40
C SER A 47 7.90 2.94 2.47
N ASP A 48 8.63 2.96 3.59
CA ASP A 48 9.70 3.95 3.82
C ASP A 48 10.87 3.81 2.82
N ASP A 49 11.11 2.60 2.32
CA ASP A 49 12.11 2.30 1.29
C ASP A 49 11.63 2.52 -0.14
N GLY A 50 10.34 2.84 -0.33
CA GLY A 50 9.72 3.07 -1.64
C GLY A 50 9.54 1.81 -2.50
N ASN A 51 9.86 0.63 -2.00
CA ASN A 51 9.75 -0.63 -2.75
C ASN A 51 8.31 -1.13 -2.84
N PHE A 52 7.42 -0.66 -1.96
CA PHE A 52 6.03 -1.05 -1.93
C PHE A 52 5.10 0.15 -1.70
N PHE A 53 3.86 -0.03 -2.12
CA PHE A 53 2.74 0.74 -1.60
C PHE A 53 1.56 -0.18 -1.40
N ALA A 54 0.65 0.18 -0.50
CA ALA A 54 -0.57 -0.57 -0.28
C ALA A 54 -1.81 0.30 -0.49
N ILE A 55 -2.81 -0.32 -1.09
CA ILE A 55 -4.14 0.22 -1.28
C ILE A 55 -5.03 -0.50 -0.27
N VAL A 56 -5.64 0.28 0.63
CA VAL A 56 -6.38 -0.25 1.76
C VAL A 56 -7.86 -0.06 1.52
N TYR A 57 -8.60 -1.15 1.62
CA TYR A 57 -10.06 -1.15 1.63
C TYR A 57 -10.53 -1.65 2.99
N SER A 58 -11.79 -1.39 3.30
CA SER A 58 -12.41 -1.90 4.52
C SER A 58 -12.40 -3.44 4.65
N SER A 59 -12.28 -4.17 3.52
CA SER A 59 -12.37 -5.64 3.45
C SER A 59 -11.05 -6.35 3.11
N HIS A 60 -10.04 -5.63 2.61
CA HIS A 60 -8.76 -6.22 2.21
C HIS A 60 -7.70 -5.14 1.99
N ILE A 61 -6.45 -5.59 1.80
CA ILE A 61 -5.32 -4.74 1.45
C ILE A 61 -4.62 -5.33 0.24
N ASP A 62 -4.40 -4.52 -0.78
CA ASP A 62 -3.57 -4.87 -1.91
C ASP A 62 -2.19 -4.22 -1.76
N VAL A 63 -1.14 -5.04 -1.82
CA VAL A 63 0.25 -4.56 -1.79
C VAL A 63 0.83 -4.64 -3.18
N TYR A 64 1.36 -3.52 -3.66
CA TYR A 64 2.00 -3.38 -4.95
C TYR A 64 3.49 -3.13 -4.79
N THR A 65 4.28 -3.59 -5.76
CA THR A 65 5.69 -3.25 -5.91
C THR A 65 5.88 -1.85 -6.51
N ASP A 66 7.09 -1.32 -6.41
CA ASP A 66 7.56 -0.12 -7.12
C ASP A 66 7.36 -0.18 -8.64
N SER A 67 7.42 -1.40 -9.22
CA SER A 67 7.10 -1.68 -10.62
C SER A 67 5.59 -1.71 -10.93
N LEU A 68 4.76 -1.33 -9.96
CA LEU A 68 3.30 -1.22 -10.09
C LEU A 68 2.61 -2.54 -10.40
N GLN A 69 3.19 -3.65 -9.91
CA GLN A 69 2.62 -4.98 -9.99
C GLN A 69 2.01 -5.35 -8.65
N LEU A 70 0.81 -5.95 -8.68
CA LEU A 70 0.21 -6.51 -7.47
C LEU A 70 1.12 -7.64 -6.98
N LYS A 71 1.67 -7.47 -5.78
CA LYS A 71 2.47 -8.49 -5.11
C LYS A 71 1.56 -9.48 -4.40
N THR A 72 0.67 -9.00 -3.55
CA THR A 72 -0.18 -9.86 -2.72
C THR A 72 -1.43 -9.13 -2.25
N ARG A 73 -2.44 -9.89 -1.83
CA ARG A 73 -3.69 -9.42 -1.22
C ARG A 73 -3.85 -10.04 0.15
N PHE A 74 -4.14 -9.21 1.15
CA PHE A 74 -4.48 -9.67 2.49
C PHE A 74 -5.95 -9.39 2.79
N ASP A 75 -6.74 -10.44 2.96
CA ASP A 75 -8.15 -10.32 3.33
C ASP A 75 -8.30 -9.96 4.81
N GLY A 76 -9.25 -9.07 5.11
CA GLY A 76 -9.53 -8.67 6.47
C GLY A 76 -10.67 -7.66 6.57
N GLU A 77 -11.63 -7.92 7.45
CA GLU A 77 -12.77 -7.03 7.63
C GLU A 77 -12.46 -5.89 8.59
N ASN A 78 -13.11 -4.76 8.38
CA ASN A 78 -13.11 -3.59 9.27
C ASN A 78 -11.71 -3.00 9.53
N ILE A 79 -10.89 -2.93 8.48
CA ILE A 79 -9.54 -2.36 8.56
C ILE A 79 -9.63 -0.86 8.86
N LYS A 80 -8.81 -0.39 9.81
CA LYS A 80 -8.78 1.01 10.27
C LYS A 80 -7.48 1.71 9.96
N THR A 81 -6.36 1.02 10.15
CA THR A 81 -5.05 1.58 9.81
C THR A 81 -4.11 0.46 9.41
N VAL A 82 -3.23 0.79 8.48
CA VAL A 82 -2.20 -0.10 7.96
C VAL A 82 -0.89 0.66 7.98
N LYS A 83 0.20 -0.03 8.31
CA LYS A 83 1.54 0.56 8.29
C LYS A 83 2.60 -0.47 7.91
N PHE A 84 3.52 -0.08 7.03
CA PHE A 84 4.73 -0.85 6.78
C PHE A 84 5.71 -0.73 7.95
N SER A 85 6.45 -1.81 8.23
CA SER A 85 7.63 -1.69 9.09
C SER A 85 8.70 -0.82 8.42
N PRO A 86 9.61 -0.17 9.19
CA PRO A 86 10.64 0.71 8.62
C PRO A 86 11.58 0.03 7.60
N ASN A 87 11.69 -1.29 7.65
CA ASN A 87 12.48 -2.12 6.73
C ASN A 87 11.60 -2.84 5.69
N SER A 88 10.33 -2.48 5.56
CA SER A 88 9.38 -3.03 4.59
C SER A 88 9.29 -4.56 4.56
N THR A 89 9.57 -5.19 5.69
CA THR A 89 9.50 -6.64 5.85
C THR A 89 8.13 -7.08 6.34
N TYR A 90 7.47 -6.23 7.13
CA TYR A 90 6.18 -6.52 7.75
C TYR A 90 5.13 -5.47 7.40
N LEU A 91 3.88 -5.91 7.43
CA LEU A 91 2.70 -5.06 7.35
C LEU A 91 1.89 -5.21 8.64
N PHE A 92 1.72 -4.10 9.36
CA PHE A 92 0.89 -4.01 10.55
C PHE A 92 -0.53 -3.58 10.15
N VAL A 93 -1.53 -4.32 10.60
CA VAL A 93 -2.94 -4.05 10.29
C VAL A 93 -3.73 -3.97 11.58
N HIS A 94 -4.44 -2.86 11.77
CA HIS A 94 -5.35 -2.69 12.89
C HIS A 94 -6.80 -2.70 12.39
N HIS A 95 -7.60 -3.56 13.00
CA HIS A 95 -9.01 -3.76 12.73
C HIS A 95 -9.85 -3.14 13.84
N SER A 96 -11.00 -2.53 13.49
CA SER A 96 -12.01 -2.27 14.50
C SER A 96 -12.72 -3.57 14.84
N SER A 97 -12.59 -4.01 16.09
CA SER A 97 -13.29 -5.17 16.63
C SER A 97 -13.95 -4.83 17.95
N THR A 98 -15.17 -5.31 18.16
CA THR A 98 -15.86 -5.29 19.45
C THR A 98 -15.34 -6.36 20.40
N SER A 99 -14.54 -7.31 19.91
CA SER A 99 -13.85 -8.30 20.74
C SER A 99 -12.86 -7.60 21.67
N ASN A 100 -12.70 -8.13 22.88
CA ASN A 100 -11.65 -7.68 23.79
C ASN A 100 -10.32 -8.39 23.55
N ASP A 101 -10.27 -9.42 22.69
CA ASP A 101 -9.04 -10.12 22.34
C ASP A 101 -8.18 -9.24 21.40
N PRO A 102 -6.96 -8.86 21.82
CA PRO A 102 -6.06 -8.06 21.00
C PRO A 102 -5.72 -8.70 19.65
N LYS A 103 -5.70 -10.04 19.56
CA LYS A 103 -5.39 -10.75 18.30
C LYS A 103 -6.44 -10.51 17.21
N ASN A 104 -7.66 -10.17 17.61
CA ASN A 104 -8.72 -9.80 16.67
C ASN A 104 -8.65 -8.33 16.24
N LYS A 105 -7.84 -7.51 16.91
CA LYS A 105 -7.64 -6.09 16.60
C LYS A 105 -6.38 -5.85 15.82
N PHE A 106 -5.35 -6.66 16.00
CA PHE A 106 -4.05 -6.41 15.43
C PHE A 106 -3.53 -7.64 14.72
N LYS A 107 -3.17 -7.46 13.46
CA LYS A 107 -2.53 -8.48 12.63
C LYS A 107 -1.18 -8.01 12.13
N ILE A 108 -0.26 -8.95 11.97
CA ILE A 108 1.04 -8.69 11.36
C ILE A 108 1.26 -9.71 10.24
N TYR A 109 1.59 -9.21 9.05
CA TYR A 109 1.92 -10.05 7.90
C TYR A 109 3.40 -9.89 7.56
N GLU A 110 4.07 -11.00 7.23
CA GLU A 110 5.40 -10.98 6.65
C GLU A 110 5.29 -10.90 5.12
N LEU A 111 5.84 -9.85 4.51
CA LEU A 111 5.63 -9.58 3.08
C LEU A 111 6.38 -10.56 2.17
N SER A 112 7.51 -11.12 2.61
CA SER A 112 8.28 -12.06 1.80
C SER A 112 7.59 -13.42 1.67
N THR A 113 6.93 -13.88 2.74
CA THR A 113 6.27 -15.19 2.81
C THR A 113 4.75 -15.11 2.67
N GLU A 114 4.20 -13.90 2.77
CA GLU A 114 2.77 -13.59 2.66
C GLU A 114 1.92 -14.26 3.75
N ASN A 115 2.58 -14.63 4.86
CA ASN A 115 1.94 -15.29 5.99
C ASN A 115 1.55 -14.32 7.09
N LEU A 116 0.43 -14.62 7.75
CA LEU A 116 0.06 -14.03 9.03
C LEU A 116 0.99 -14.59 10.12
N ILE A 117 1.67 -13.70 10.83
CA ILE A 117 2.56 -14.07 11.94
C ILE A 117 1.96 -13.74 13.32
N HIS A 118 0.96 -12.88 13.37
CA HIS A 118 0.18 -12.54 14.56
C HIS A 118 -1.23 -12.14 14.18
#